data_AF-A0A351SVX1-F1
#
_entry.id   AF-A0A351SVX1-F1
#
_cell.length_a   1.000
_cell.length_b   1.000
_cell.length_c   1.000
_cell.angle_alpha   90.00
_cell.angle_beta   90.00
_cell.angle_gamma   90.00
#
_symmetry.space_group_name_H-M   'P 1'
#
loop_
_entity.id
_entity.type
_entity.pdbx_description
1 polymer ?
#
loop_
_entity_poly.entity_id
_entity_poly.type
_entity_poly.pdbx_seq_one_letter_code
_entity_poly.pdbx_strand_id
1 'polypeptide(L)'
;MGLSLDDIGEISLRAKNPVRLTTVCTVFVESDIMSYLAQGKKVEDILGGVHSAIAARTISLVRRVGIEPEATFTGGVSRNIGMVRALEEKLGMKLNVSPDSHFVGALGASIFALERATTQAGHRDEEQARAAT
;
A
#
# COMPACT_ATOMS: atom_id res chain seq x y z
N MET A 1 21.63 -0.01 4.98
CA MET A 1 21.09 -1.12 5.79
C MET A 1 21.35 -2.50 5.18
N GLY A 2 21.54 -2.63 3.85
CA GLY A 2 21.97 -3.90 3.24
C GLY A 2 20.92 -5.02 3.28
N LEU A 3 19.65 -4.67 3.39
CA LEU A 3 18.51 -5.60 3.48
C LEU A 3 17.81 -5.69 2.13
N SER A 4 17.24 -6.86 1.82
CA SER A 4 16.27 -6.99 0.72
C SER A 4 14.95 -6.35 1.12
N LEU A 5 14.19 -5.87 0.13
CA LEU A 5 12.83 -5.33 0.36
C LEU A 5 11.89 -6.39 0.96
N ASP A 6 12.06 -7.64 0.55
CA ASP A 6 11.20 -8.74 1.02
C ASP A 6 11.40 -9.03 2.52
N ASP A 7 12.60 -8.79 3.05
CA ASP A 7 12.92 -9.06 4.47
C ASP A 7 12.39 -7.97 5.41
N ILE A 8 12.18 -6.75 4.91
CA ILE A 8 11.85 -5.57 5.72
C ILE A 8 10.58 -5.79 6.53
N GLY A 9 9.56 -6.41 5.92
CA GLY A 9 8.29 -6.70 6.57
C GLY A 9 8.48 -7.55 7.82
N GLU A 10 9.08 -8.73 7.66
CA GLU A 10 9.31 -9.69 8.74
C GLU A 10 10.26 -9.15 9.82
N ILE A 11 11.29 -8.40 9.44
CA ILE A 11 12.21 -7.79 10.41
C ILE A 11 11.47 -6.74 11.24
N SER A 12 10.66 -5.89 10.62
CA SER A 12 9.93 -4.83 11.35
C SER A 12 8.94 -5.36 12.40
N LEU A 13 8.36 -6.55 12.18
CA LEU A 13 7.43 -7.18 13.11
C LEU A 13 8.10 -7.65 14.41
N ARG A 14 9.43 -7.75 14.43
CA ARG A 14 10.21 -8.12 15.62
C ARG A 14 10.50 -6.92 16.54
N ALA A 15 10.11 -5.71 16.13
CA ALA A 15 10.32 -4.50 16.90
C ALA A 15 9.66 -4.61 18.29
N LYS A 16 10.41 -4.22 19.33
CA LYS A 16 9.90 -4.17 20.71
C LYS A 16 9.82 -2.74 21.23
N ASN A 17 10.74 -1.89 20.79
CA ASN A 17 10.79 -0.47 21.15
C ASN A 17 10.99 0.37 19.88
N PRO A 18 9.98 0.49 19.00
CA PRO A 18 10.10 1.20 17.74
C PRO A 18 10.61 2.64 17.93
N VAL A 19 11.55 3.06 17.09
CA VAL A 19 12.06 4.44 17.14
C VAL A 19 10.96 5.43 16.72
N ARG A 20 11.01 6.65 17.27
CA ARG A 20 10.04 7.70 16.93
C ARG A 20 10.63 8.67 15.91
N LEU A 21 10.23 8.51 14.65
CA LEU A 21 10.55 9.49 13.60
C LEU A 21 9.71 10.76 13.77
N THR A 22 10.36 11.91 13.59
CA THR A 22 9.71 13.23 13.72
C THR A 22 9.14 13.74 12.40
N THR A 23 9.54 13.13 11.29
CA THR A 23 9.15 13.49 9.94
C THR A 23 9.00 12.25 9.07
N VAL A 24 8.28 12.40 7.97
CA VAL A 24 8.07 11.39 6.91
C VAL A 24 8.75 11.81 5.60
N CYS A 25 9.40 12.97 5.59
CA CYS A 25 10.17 13.43 4.44
C CYS A 25 11.33 12.46 4.20
N THR A 26 11.37 11.79 3.05
CA THR A 26 12.30 10.68 2.78
C THR A 26 13.76 11.06 3.03
N VAL A 27 14.18 12.27 2.62
CA VAL A 27 15.58 12.73 2.80
C VAL A 27 15.95 12.92 4.27
N PHE A 28 14.99 13.32 5.11
CA PHE A 28 15.23 13.47 6.55
C PHE A 28 15.08 12.15 7.30
N VAL A 29 14.16 11.29 6.86
CA VAL A 29 14.03 9.92 7.39
C VAL A 29 15.33 9.15 7.17
N GLU A 30 15.99 9.30 6.03
CA GLU A 30 17.30 8.68 5.79
C GLU A 30 18.34 9.14 6.82
N SER A 31 18.42 10.44 7.06
CA SER A 31 19.33 11.01 8.07
C SER A 31 19.02 10.49 9.48
N ASP A 32 17.74 10.42 9.85
CA ASP A 32 17.29 9.87 11.14
C ASP A 32 17.68 8.39 11.28
N ILE A 33 17.50 7.59 10.22
CA ILE A 33 17.87 6.17 10.20
C ILE A 33 19.37 6.01 10.44
N MET A 34 20.22 6.80 9.77
CA MET A 34 21.67 6.74 9.95
C MET A 34 22.07 7.13 11.38
N SER A 35 21.42 8.15 11.96
CA SER A 35 21.62 8.56 13.35
C SER A 35 21.25 7.43 14.33
N TYR A 36 20.11 6.76 14.14
CA TYR A 36 19.71 5.64 15.00
C TYR A 36 20.65 4.43 14.88
N LEU A 37 21.15 4.13 13.68
CA LEU A 37 22.16 3.10 13.47
C LEU A 37 23.46 3.44 14.22
N ALA A 38 23.93 4.70 14.13
CA ALA A 38 25.11 5.16 14.86
C ALA A 38 24.94 5.10 16.39
N GLN A 39 23.71 5.29 16.88
CA GLN A 39 23.35 5.11 18.30
C GLN A 39 23.20 3.63 18.71
N GLY A 40 23.41 2.69 17.79
CA GLY A 40 23.29 1.25 18.06
C GLY A 40 21.86 0.77 18.27
N LYS A 41 20.85 1.52 17.76
CA LYS A 41 19.46 1.04 17.78
C LYS A 41 19.32 -0.20 16.90
N LYS A 42 18.47 -1.12 17.36
CA LYS A 42 18.19 -2.36 16.64
C LYS A 42 17.48 -2.08 15.33
N VAL A 43 17.83 -2.83 14.29
CA VAL A 43 17.27 -2.66 12.95
C VAL A 43 15.76 -2.86 12.95
N GLU A 44 15.27 -3.87 13.67
CA GLU A 44 13.84 -4.14 13.82
C GLU A 44 13.09 -2.94 14.41
N ASP A 45 13.65 -2.29 15.44
CA ASP A 45 13.05 -1.12 16.09
C ASP A 45 13.07 0.11 15.17
N ILE A 46 14.11 0.26 14.35
CA ILE A 46 14.17 1.32 13.32
C ILE A 46 13.08 1.10 12.28
N LEU A 47 12.98 -0.10 11.70
CA LEU A 47 12.01 -0.44 10.67
C LEU A 47 10.56 -0.35 11.20
N GLY A 48 10.30 -0.80 12.42
CA GLY A 48 9.02 -0.62 13.09
C GLY A 48 8.65 0.86 13.24
N GLY A 49 9.62 1.71 13.55
CA GLY A 49 9.45 3.16 13.60
C GLY A 49 9.08 3.77 12.25
N VAL A 50 9.76 3.34 11.18
CA VAL A 50 9.49 3.74 9.79
C VAL A 50 8.06 3.36 9.38
N HIS A 51 7.67 2.10 9.55
CA HIS A 51 6.31 1.64 9.24
C HIS A 51 5.26 2.40 10.06
N SER A 52 5.50 2.64 11.35
CA SER A 52 4.58 3.41 12.18
C SER A 52 4.46 4.87 11.71
N ALA A 53 5.54 5.53 11.32
CA ALA A 53 5.49 6.90 10.81
C ALA A 53 4.71 6.99 9.48
N ILE A 54 4.96 6.06 8.56
CA ILE A 54 4.24 5.98 7.29
C ILE A 54 2.75 5.70 7.54
N ALA A 55 2.42 4.74 8.41
CA ALA A 55 1.04 4.39 8.73
C ALA A 55 0.30 5.60 9.32
N ALA A 56 0.94 6.37 10.21
CA ALA A 56 0.32 7.54 10.83
C ALA A 56 -0.06 8.59 9.78
N ARG A 57 0.84 8.84 8.82
CA ARG A 57 0.58 9.73 7.70
C ARG A 57 -0.54 9.21 6.81
N THR A 58 -0.52 7.93 6.44
CA THR A 58 -1.55 7.32 5.59
C THR A 58 -2.93 7.44 6.24
N ILE A 59 -3.07 7.05 7.51
CA ILE A 59 -4.35 7.16 8.21
C ILE A 59 -4.81 8.61 8.34
N SER A 60 -3.89 9.56 8.57
CA SER A 60 -4.24 10.99 8.60
C SER A 60 -4.79 11.50 7.26
N LEU A 61 -4.35 10.95 6.13
CA LEU A 61 -4.87 11.32 4.80
C LEU A 61 -6.23 10.68 4.56
N VAL A 62 -6.37 9.38 4.82
CA VAL A 62 -7.61 8.64 4.59
C VAL A 62 -8.75 9.19 5.48
N ARG A 63 -8.46 9.58 6.73
CA ARG A 63 -9.47 10.21 7.61
C ARG A 63 -10.10 11.48 7.04
N ARG A 64 -9.46 12.17 6.09
CA ARG A 64 -10.03 13.37 5.45
C ARG A 64 -11.11 13.04 4.42
N VAL A 65 -11.10 11.82 3.88
CA VAL A 65 -12.09 11.37 2.89
C VAL A 65 -13.14 10.42 3.48
N GLY A 66 -12.99 10.04 4.75
CA GLY A 66 -13.84 9.06 5.43
C GLY A 66 -13.23 7.65 5.37
N ILE A 67 -13.53 6.84 6.39
CA ILE A 67 -13.13 5.44 6.47
C ILE A 67 -14.40 4.63 6.72
N GLU A 68 -14.70 3.73 5.80
CA GLU A 68 -15.77 2.75 5.93
C GLU A 68 -15.17 1.37 6.22
N PRO A 69 -15.93 0.44 6.84
CA PRO A 69 -15.54 -0.97 6.95
C PRO A 69 -15.21 -1.60 5.58
N GLU A 70 -14.53 -2.75 5.60
CA GLU A 70 -14.09 -3.46 4.38
C GLU A 70 -13.03 -2.72 3.53
N ALA A 71 -12.17 -1.93 4.19
CA ALA A 71 -11.07 -1.23 3.51
C ALA A 71 -10.04 -2.19 2.90
N THR A 72 -9.75 -1.99 1.61
CA THR A 72 -8.79 -2.80 0.85
C THR A 72 -7.48 -2.07 0.66
N PHE A 73 -6.34 -2.76 0.87
CA PHE A 73 -5.01 -2.21 0.62
C PHE A 73 -4.36 -2.87 -0.60
N THR A 74 -4.01 -2.03 -1.58
CA THR A 74 -3.50 -2.45 -2.89
C THR A 74 -2.17 -1.77 -3.24
N GLY A 75 -1.55 -2.18 -4.35
CA GLY A 75 -0.25 -1.68 -4.81
C GLY A 75 0.93 -2.47 -4.22
N GLY A 76 2.16 -2.18 -4.67
CA GLY A 76 3.33 -3.00 -4.35
C GLY A 76 3.63 -3.13 -2.85
N VAL A 77 3.36 -2.07 -2.07
CA VAL A 77 3.60 -2.04 -0.62
C VAL A 77 2.65 -2.97 0.14
N SER A 78 1.53 -3.38 -0.45
CA SER A 78 0.62 -4.37 0.16
C SER A 78 1.29 -5.73 0.44
N ARG A 79 2.40 -6.04 -0.25
CA ARG A 79 3.21 -7.24 0.01
C ARG A 79 4.05 -7.15 1.29
N ASN A 80 4.25 -5.95 1.84
CA ASN A 80 5.00 -5.76 3.06
C ASN A 80 4.08 -5.98 4.28
N ILE A 81 4.15 -7.16 4.87
CA ILE A 81 3.34 -7.56 6.02
C ILE A 81 3.52 -6.64 7.25
N GLY A 82 4.70 -6.04 7.42
CA GLY A 82 4.97 -5.08 8.48
C GLY A 82 4.20 -3.78 8.29
N MET A 83 4.10 -3.31 7.05
CA MET A 83 3.30 -2.14 6.69
C MET A 83 1.80 -2.42 6.83
N VAL A 84 1.32 -3.59 6.39
CA VAL A 84 -0.08 -4.02 6.58
C VAL A 84 -0.42 -3.98 8.07
N ARG A 85 0.40 -4.60 8.92
CA ARG A 85 0.19 -4.63 10.37
C ARG A 85 0.18 -3.23 10.98
N ALA A 86 1.12 -2.37 10.61
CA ALA A 86 1.19 -1.00 11.11
C ALA A 86 -0.03 -0.15 10.70
N LEU A 87 -0.58 -0.37 9.51
CA LEU A 87 -1.82 0.27 9.07
C LEU A 87 -3.02 -0.25 9.87
N GLU A 88 -3.19 -1.57 9.99
CA GLU A 88 -4.29 -2.17 10.77
C GLU A 88 -4.30 -1.67 12.23
N GLU A 89 -3.14 -1.59 12.88
CA GLU A 89 -3.01 -1.12 14.25
C GLU A 89 -3.47 0.34 14.42
N LYS A 90 -3.17 1.21 13.45
CA LYS A 90 -3.59 2.62 13.51
C LYS A 90 -5.02 2.86 13.03
N LEU A 91 -5.47 2.02 12.12
CA LEU A 91 -6.83 2.06 11.59
C LEU A 91 -7.82 1.51 12.62
N GLY A 92 -7.39 0.56 13.47
CA GLY A 92 -8.23 -0.11 14.45
C GLY A 92 -9.13 -1.18 13.85
N MET A 93 -8.86 -1.59 12.61
CA MET A 93 -9.61 -2.64 11.91
C MET A 93 -8.69 -3.40 10.94
N LYS A 94 -9.15 -4.58 10.51
CA LYS A 94 -8.46 -5.42 9.54
C LYS A 94 -8.56 -4.85 8.14
N LEU A 95 -7.49 -5.04 7.35
CA LEU A 95 -7.45 -4.65 5.95
C LEU A 95 -7.68 -5.87 5.06
N ASN A 96 -8.45 -5.69 3.99
CA ASN A 96 -8.55 -6.66 2.91
C ASN A 96 -7.28 -6.58 2.05
N VAL A 97 -6.49 -7.66 2.03
CA VAL A 97 -5.23 -7.74 1.28
C VAL A 97 -5.16 -9.08 0.53
N SER A 98 -5.15 -9.01 -0.79
CA SER A 98 -4.94 -10.17 -1.66
C SER A 98 -3.44 -10.38 -1.93
N PRO A 99 -2.96 -11.62 -2.11
CA PRO A 99 -1.60 -11.88 -2.62
C PRO A 99 -1.32 -11.13 -3.94
N ASP A 100 -2.36 -10.95 -4.76
CA ASP A 100 -2.31 -10.28 -6.06
C ASP A 100 -2.67 -8.79 -6.00
N SER A 101 -2.77 -8.21 -4.80
CA SER A 101 -3.12 -6.79 -4.57
C SER A 101 -2.24 -5.79 -5.35
N HIS A 102 -1.03 -6.20 -5.75
CA HIS A 102 -0.11 -5.37 -6.52
C HIS A 102 -0.43 -5.32 -8.02
N PHE A 103 -1.26 -6.24 -8.54
CA PHE A 103 -1.75 -6.25 -9.93
C PHE A 103 -3.08 -5.54 -10.13
N VAL A 104 -3.75 -5.09 -9.06
CA VAL A 104 -5.12 -4.55 -9.11
C VAL A 104 -5.29 -3.42 -10.12
N GLY A 105 -4.28 -2.55 -10.28
CA GLY A 105 -4.32 -1.49 -11.30
C GLY A 105 -4.36 -2.02 -12.73
N ALA A 106 -3.57 -3.05 -13.04
CA ALA A 106 -3.56 -3.68 -14.36
C ALA A 106 -4.85 -4.48 -14.61
N LEU A 107 -5.36 -5.16 -13.59
CA LEU A 107 -6.65 -5.85 -13.65
C LEU A 107 -7.81 -4.90 -13.90
N GLY A 108 -7.83 -3.73 -13.22
CA GLY A 108 -8.84 -2.70 -13.48
C GLY A 108 -8.78 -2.18 -14.91
N ALA A 109 -7.58 -1.98 -15.45
CA ALA A 109 -7.40 -1.56 -16.84
C ALA A 109 -7.90 -2.60 -17.86
N SER A 110 -7.66 -3.89 -17.62
CA SER A 110 -8.11 -4.95 -18.53
C SER A 110 -9.63 -5.12 -18.51
N ILE A 111 -10.25 -5.04 -17.33
CA ILE A 111 -11.72 -5.07 -17.20
C ILE A 111 -12.35 -3.88 -17.93
N PHE A 112 -11.81 -2.67 -17.73
CA PHE A 112 -12.30 -1.47 -18.41
C PHE A 112 -12.17 -1.57 -19.94
N ALA A 113 -11.07 -2.13 -20.44
CA ALA A 113 -10.89 -2.38 -21.87
C ALA A 113 -11.92 -3.40 -22.41
N LEU A 114 -12.19 -4.47 -21.65
CA LEU A 114 -13.19 -5.48 -22.01
C LEU A 114 -14.59 -4.88 -22.07
N GLU A 115 -15.01 -4.12 -21.06
CA GLU A 115 -16.32 -3.44 -21.01
C GLU A 115 -16.52 -2.50 -22.21
N ARG A 116 -15.48 -1.77 -22.60
CA ARG A 116 -15.55 -0.91 -23.79
C ARG A 116 -15.64 -1.72 -25.08
N ALA A 117 -14.88 -2.81 -25.19
CA ALA A 117 -14.92 -3.65 -26.38
C ALA A 117 -16.31 -4.30 -26.58
N THR A 118 -16.93 -4.78 -25.50
CA THR A 118 -18.27 -5.42 -25.55
C THR A 118 -19.38 -4.40 -25.77
N THR A 119 -19.33 -3.23 -25.12
CA THR A 119 -20.31 -2.15 -25.35
C THR A 119 -20.24 -1.62 -26.79
N GLN A 120 -19.04 -1.50 -27.36
CA GLN A 120 -18.85 -1.10 -28.76
C GLN A 120 -19.20 -2.20 -29.77
N ALA A 121 -19.14 -3.48 -29.40
CA ALA A 121 -19.61 -4.57 -30.26
C ALA A 121 -21.13 -4.48 -30.46
N GLY A 122 -21.90 -4.28 -29.38
CA GLY A 122 -23.35 -4.11 -29.47
C GLY A 122 -23.80 -2.93 -30.33
N HIS A 123 -23.11 -1.79 -30.28
CA HIS A 123 -23.41 -0.64 -31.13
C HIS A 123 -23.05 -0.88 -32.61
N ARG A 124 -21.98 -1.62 -32.89
CA ARG A 124 -21.58 -1.98 -34.27
C ARG A 124 -22.54 -3.00 -34.89
N ASP A 125 -23.04 -3.94 -34.10
CA ASP A 125 -24.01 -4.94 -34.55
C ASP A 125 -25.37 -4.28 -34.87
N GLU A 126 -25.81 -3.31 -34.07
CA GLU A 126 -27.03 -2.53 -34.33
C GLU A 126 -26.90 -1.59 -35.54
N GLU A 127 -25.74 -0.96 -35.73
CA GLU A 127 -25.48 -0.08 -36.87
C GLU A 127 -25.37 -0.87 -38.19
N GLN A 128 -24.74 -2.05 -38.17
CA GLN A 128 -24.70 -2.97 -39.31
C GLN A 128 -26.09 -3.55 -39.62
N ALA A 129 -26.90 -3.88 -38.61
CA ALA A 129 -28.27 -4.34 -38.82
C ALA A 129 -29.17 -3.26 -39.44
N ARG A 130 -29.00 -1.99 -39.08
CA ARG A 130 -29.72 -0.85 -39.70
C ARG A 130 -29.25 -0.55 -41.11
N ALA A 131 -27.96 -0.71 -41.41
CA ALA A 131 -27.40 -0.48 -42.75
C ALA A 131 -27.73 -1.60 -43.76
N ALA A 132 -28.23 -2.75 -43.29
CA ALA A 132 -28.62 -3.89 -44.12
C ALA A 132 -30.12 -3.91 -44.50
N THR A 133 -30.90 -2.92 -44.07
CA THR A 133 -32.31 -2.65 -44.44
C THR A 133 -32.41 -1.49 -45.40
#